data_AF-A0A6P8NZZ5-F1
#
_entry.id   AF-A0A6P8NZZ5-F1
#
_cell.length_a   1.000
_cell.length_b   1.000
_cell.length_c   1.000
_cell.angle_alpha   90.00
_cell.angle_beta   90.00
_cell.angle_gamma   90.00
#
_symmetry.space_group_name_H-M   'P 1'
#
loop_
_entity.id
_entity.type
_entity.pdbx_description
1 polymer ?
#
loop_
_entity_poly.entity_id
_entity_poly.type
_entity_poly.pdbx_seq_one_letter_code
_entity_poly.pdbx_strand_id
1 'polypeptide(L)'
;MDTSDLFTSCKKGDVFRVRYLVEQRDVELNVRDKWDSTPLYYACLCGHEELVRYLLASGAKCEANTFDGERCLYGALDDTIRRLLKDYKQITAKCMQRDYYDDFLQRLLEQGCHSDTVFVVHGETFRAHRCILSARSTYFAEMFEAKWKGKNAIGLKHPLINPAAFGSILQYLYMGRLDIDVEHVEDCKRLAKQCRLQDLIEELEVKCKKVYEFVSSKPGTWVKVLTIEPQGNCRLQEDLALLADCALPAELRVGYGELPFDSTDNFNCCPDVCFRVADYNFLCHKAFFCGRSDYFKALLEDHFCESGELQTQPSIPVVTLHNISEDIFIRVLYYIYSDNTELSLENVYDVLCLADMYLLPGLKRLCGKTLAQTLDEDNVIGIWKVAKLFQLTRLEDQCTEHMAKIIEKMVELEEFATVVKEDAEAVEEREETDSIPLIDDIRFHITSNVQTYSAIEEANQKLEALERLLATLGLEC
;
A
#
# COMPACT_ATOMS: atom_id res chain seq x y z
N MET A 1 -8.38 9.41 -19.11
CA MET A 1 -9.25 10.60 -18.94
C MET A 1 -8.94 11.37 -17.65
N ASP A 2 -8.61 10.70 -16.55
CA ASP A 2 -8.49 11.34 -15.22
C ASP A 2 -7.26 12.26 -15.04
N THR A 3 -6.16 12.03 -15.74
CA THR A 3 -4.97 12.91 -15.70
C THR A 3 -5.25 14.28 -16.34
N SER A 4 -5.93 14.31 -17.48
CA SER A 4 -6.38 15.54 -18.13
C SER A 4 -7.36 16.34 -17.24
N ASP A 5 -8.22 15.62 -16.51
CA ASP A 5 -9.12 16.22 -15.53
C ASP A 5 -8.36 16.77 -14.31
N LEU A 6 -7.32 16.07 -13.83
CA LEU A 6 -6.42 16.57 -12.78
C LEU A 6 -5.75 17.88 -13.21
N PHE A 7 -5.16 17.93 -14.40
CA PHE A 7 -4.54 19.17 -14.93
C PHE A 7 -5.55 20.30 -15.08
N THR A 8 -6.76 20.00 -15.57
CA THR A 8 -7.82 21.00 -15.72
C THR A 8 -8.30 21.52 -14.35
N SER A 9 -8.46 20.62 -13.38
CA SER A 9 -8.85 20.95 -12.02
C SER A 9 -7.77 21.76 -11.30
N CYS A 10 -6.49 21.46 -11.51
CA CYS A 10 -5.38 22.23 -10.97
C CYS A 10 -5.26 23.63 -11.58
N LYS A 11 -5.57 23.80 -12.87
CA LYS A 11 -5.66 25.12 -13.51
C LYS A 11 -6.82 25.95 -12.97
N LYS A 12 -7.97 25.31 -12.70
CA LYS A 12 -9.18 25.96 -12.16
C LYS A 12 -9.12 26.24 -10.66
N GLY A 13 -8.27 25.54 -9.91
CA GLY A 13 -8.20 25.63 -8.45
C GLY A 13 -9.28 24.84 -7.73
N ASP A 14 -9.86 23.83 -8.39
CA ASP A 14 -10.95 23.04 -7.81
C ASP A 14 -10.40 22.00 -6.80
N VAL A 15 -10.21 22.44 -5.57
CA VAL A 15 -9.69 21.61 -4.47
C VAL A 15 -10.56 20.38 -4.22
N PHE A 16 -11.89 20.50 -4.35
CA PHE A 16 -12.80 19.37 -4.10
C PHE A 16 -12.69 18.31 -5.19
N ARG A 17 -12.59 18.72 -6.46
CA ARG A 17 -12.39 17.78 -7.57
C ARG A 17 -11.02 17.13 -7.50
N VAL A 18 -9.97 17.90 -7.20
CA VAL A 18 -8.62 17.34 -7.01
C VAL A 18 -8.61 16.37 -5.83
N ARG A 19 -9.25 16.69 -4.69
CA ARG A 19 -9.41 15.75 -3.57
C ARG A 19 -10.12 14.47 -3.98
N TYR A 20 -11.24 14.57 -4.69
CA TYR A 20 -11.93 13.39 -5.19
C TYR A 20 -11.04 12.54 -6.11
N LEU A 21 -10.32 13.17 -7.04
CA LEU A 21 -9.43 12.45 -7.97
C LEU A 21 -8.27 11.76 -7.23
N VAL A 22 -7.70 12.42 -6.23
CA VAL A 22 -6.57 11.90 -5.45
C VAL A 22 -7.02 10.87 -4.41
N GLU A 23 -8.15 11.06 -3.76
CA GLU A 23 -8.63 10.24 -2.64
C GLU A 23 -9.53 9.08 -3.07
N GLN A 24 -10.33 9.26 -4.12
CA GLN A 24 -11.34 8.26 -4.55
C GLN A 24 -10.98 7.55 -5.86
N ARG A 25 -10.10 8.14 -6.68
CA ARG A 25 -9.70 7.59 -7.99
C ARG A 25 -8.22 7.22 -8.08
N ASP A 26 -7.45 7.44 -7.01
CA ASP A 26 -6.01 7.14 -6.91
C ASP A 26 -5.16 7.69 -8.07
N VAL A 27 -5.48 8.90 -8.54
CA VAL A 27 -4.75 9.53 -9.66
C VAL A 27 -3.36 9.96 -9.21
N GLU A 28 -2.32 9.58 -9.97
CA GLU A 28 -0.93 9.97 -9.68
C GLU A 28 -0.72 11.50 -9.79
N LEU A 29 -0.18 12.08 -8.71
CA LEU A 29 -0.02 13.54 -8.56
C LEU A 29 1.21 14.12 -9.27
N ASN A 30 2.18 13.29 -9.60
CA ASN A 30 3.47 13.69 -10.16
C ASN A 30 3.58 13.39 -11.67
N VAL A 31 2.43 13.19 -12.34
CA VAL A 31 2.35 13.02 -13.79
C VAL A 31 2.82 14.27 -14.52
N ARG A 32 3.24 14.09 -15.77
CA ARG A 32 3.70 15.17 -16.66
C ARG A 32 2.74 15.29 -17.83
N ASP A 33 2.41 16.51 -18.21
CA ASP A 33 1.68 16.78 -19.43
C ASP A 33 2.60 16.88 -20.66
N LYS A 34 2.02 17.14 -21.83
CA LYS A 34 2.77 17.30 -23.09
C LYS A 34 3.78 18.47 -23.11
N TRP A 35 3.77 19.35 -22.10
CA TRP A 35 4.72 20.45 -21.94
C TRP A 35 5.67 20.21 -20.77
N ASP A 36 5.80 18.96 -20.35
CA ASP A 36 6.68 18.56 -19.26
C ASP A 36 6.38 19.33 -17.96
N SER A 37 5.10 19.57 -17.70
CA SER A 37 4.61 20.34 -16.55
C SER A 37 3.82 19.45 -15.60
N THR A 38 4.00 19.68 -14.30
CA THR A 38 3.32 18.94 -13.24
C THR A 38 2.01 19.61 -12.82
N PRO A 39 1.06 18.88 -12.22
CA PRO A 39 -0.16 19.45 -11.63
C PRO A 39 0.16 20.54 -10.60
N LEU A 40 1.21 20.33 -9.78
CA LEU A 40 1.70 21.32 -8.82
C LEU A 40 2.16 22.61 -9.49
N TYR A 41 2.88 22.52 -10.62
CA TYR A 41 3.31 23.70 -11.36
C TYR A 41 2.12 24.56 -11.79
N TYR A 42 1.03 23.96 -12.29
CA TYR A 42 -0.17 24.72 -12.66
C TYR A 42 -0.89 25.34 -11.46
N ALA A 43 -0.96 24.64 -10.33
CA ALA A 43 -1.53 25.22 -9.11
C ALA A 43 -0.72 26.43 -8.63
N CYS A 44 0.61 26.36 -8.70
CA CYS A 44 1.52 27.47 -8.39
C CYS A 44 1.39 28.63 -9.40
N LEU A 45 1.34 28.32 -10.69
CA LEU A 45 1.22 29.29 -11.79
C LEU A 45 -0.10 30.05 -11.75
N CYS A 46 -1.19 29.36 -11.42
CA CYS A 46 -2.53 29.94 -11.36
C CYS A 46 -2.85 30.59 -10.01
N GLY A 47 -1.96 30.52 -9.01
CA GLY A 47 -2.13 31.22 -7.74
C GLY A 47 -3.03 30.52 -6.70
N HIS A 48 -3.26 29.22 -6.85
CA HIS A 48 -4.22 28.50 -6.00
C HIS A 48 -3.57 28.03 -4.69
N GLU A 49 -3.39 28.93 -3.73
CA GLU A 49 -2.65 28.65 -2.49
C GLU A 49 -3.18 27.44 -1.70
N GLU A 50 -4.50 27.33 -1.51
CA GLU A 50 -5.12 26.21 -0.80
C GLU A 50 -4.86 24.88 -1.51
N LEU A 51 -4.92 24.90 -2.85
CA LEU A 51 -4.63 23.73 -3.67
C LEU A 51 -3.15 23.37 -3.62
N VAL A 52 -2.24 24.34 -3.65
CA VAL A 52 -0.80 24.10 -3.52
C VAL A 52 -0.48 23.45 -2.18
N ARG A 53 -1.08 23.93 -1.07
CA ARG A 53 -0.93 23.28 0.24
C ARG A 53 -1.42 21.83 0.21
N TYR A 54 -2.57 21.60 -0.40
CA TYR A 54 -3.12 20.24 -0.53
C TYR A 54 -2.21 19.33 -1.35
N LEU A 55 -1.75 19.77 -2.52
CA LEU A 55 -0.89 19.00 -3.42
C LEU A 55 0.46 18.67 -2.76
N LEU A 56 1.08 19.66 -2.11
CA LEU A 56 2.32 19.45 -1.36
C LEU A 56 2.09 18.42 -0.23
N ALA A 57 1.06 18.62 0.60
CA ALA A 57 0.69 17.69 1.65
C ALA A 57 0.31 16.29 1.15
N SER A 58 -0.10 16.17 -0.12
CA SER A 58 -0.44 14.92 -0.79
C SER A 58 0.75 14.29 -1.54
N GLY A 59 1.97 14.81 -1.37
CA GLY A 59 3.19 14.20 -1.92
C GLY A 59 3.62 14.69 -3.30
N ALA A 60 3.17 15.88 -3.73
CA ALA A 60 3.68 16.50 -4.94
C ALA A 60 5.19 16.85 -4.79
N LYS A 61 5.99 16.44 -5.78
CA LYS A 61 7.45 16.65 -5.80
C LYS A 61 7.77 18.13 -5.99
N CYS A 62 8.43 18.73 -4.99
CA CYS A 62 8.89 20.11 -5.03
C CYS A 62 10.18 20.27 -4.23
N GLU A 63 11.30 19.82 -4.80
CA GLU A 63 12.61 19.89 -4.16
C GLU A 63 13.42 21.09 -4.65
N ALA A 64 14.06 21.81 -3.73
CA ALA A 64 14.91 22.95 -4.07
C ALA A 64 16.11 22.51 -4.93
N ASN A 65 16.50 23.33 -5.92
CA ASN A 65 17.54 23.03 -6.90
C ASN A 65 17.24 21.84 -7.84
N THR A 66 15.98 21.44 -7.96
CA THR A 66 15.53 20.52 -9.02
C THR A 66 14.79 21.28 -10.10
N PHE A 67 14.75 20.74 -11.32
CA PHE A 67 14.05 21.36 -12.44
C PHE A 67 12.58 21.68 -12.12
N ASP A 68 11.89 20.76 -11.44
CA ASP A 68 10.48 20.92 -11.08
C ASP A 68 10.27 21.91 -9.93
N GLY A 69 11.13 21.85 -8.90
CA GLY A 69 11.05 22.77 -7.75
C GLY A 69 11.36 24.22 -8.14
N GLU A 70 12.39 24.44 -8.97
CA GLU A 70 12.72 25.77 -9.49
C GLU A 70 11.58 26.31 -10.35
N ARG A 71 10.99 25.49 -11.24
CA ARG A 71 9.83 25.91 -12.06
C ARG A 71 8.62 26.27 -11.23
N CYS A 72 8.32 25.53 -10.17
CA CYS A 72 7.22 25.87 -9.25
C CYS A 72 7.50 27.19 -8.52
N LEU A 73 8.76 27.42 -8.11
CA LEU A 73 9.16 28.62 -7.39
C LEU A 73 9.17 29.87 -8.29
N TYR A 74 9.73 29.77 -9.49
CA TYR A 74 9.73 30.84 -10.50
C TYR A 74 8.33 31.11 -11.05
N GLY A 75 7.54 30.06 -11.27
CA GLY A 75 6.19 30.12 -11.80
C GLY A 75 5.13 30.57 -10.79
N ALA A 76 5.43 30.57 -9.49
CA ALA A 76 4.47 30.97 -8.47
C ALA A 76 3.96 32.41 -8.67
N LEU A 77 2.62 32.53 -8.74
CA LEU A 77 1.93 33.81 -8.93
C LEU A 77 2.18 34.79 -7.78
N ASP A 78 2.09 34.30 -6.54
CA ASP A 78 2.12 35.12 -5.33
C ASP A 78 3.31 34.81 -4.40
N ASP A 79 3.77 35.83 -3.67
CA ASP A 79 4.82 35.71 -2.66
C ASP A 79 4.43 34.81 -1.48
N THR A 80 3.13 34.60 -1.24
CA THR A 80 2.65 33.63 -0.25
C THR A 80 2.93 32.20 -0.69
N ILE A 81 2.70 31.89 -1.97
CA ILE A 81 3.03 30.57 -2.55
C ILE A 81 4.55 30.38 -2.58
N ARG A 82 5.33 31.41 -2.93
CA ARG A 82 6.80 31.31 -2.87
C ARG A 82 7.32 31.06 -1.46
N ARG A 83 6.75 31.72 -0.45
CA ARG A 83 7.07 31.43 0.95
C ARG A 83 6.67 30.02 1.32
N LEU A 84 5.46 29.59 0.96
CA LEU A 84 4.97 28.23 1.18
C LEU A 84 5.93 27.19 0.58
N LEU A 85 6.35 27.33 -0.68
CA LEU A 85 7.28 26.41 -1.36
C LEU A 85 8.68 26.42 -0.73
N LYS A 86 9.18 27.58 -0.27
CA LYS A 86 10.48 27.71 0.42
C LYS A 86 10.46 27.14 1.85
N ASP A 87 9.33 27.31 2.52
CA ASP A 87 9.08 26.82 3.88
C ASP A 87 8.74 25.32 3.88
N TYR A 88 8.31 24.79 2.72
CA TYR A 88 8.10 23.37 2.47
C TYR A 88 9.43 22.61 2.38
N LYS A 89 10.14 22.55 3.50
CA LYS A 89 11.31 21.69 3.70
C LYS A 89 10.83 20.30 4.07
N GLN A 90 10.50 19.51 3.06
CA GLN A 90 10.43 18.04 3.08
C GLN A 90 10.05 17.46 4.46
N ILE A 91 8.77 17.56 4.85
CA ILE A 91 8.23 16.68 5.88
C ILE A 91 8.01 15.35 5.16
N THR A 92 8.81 14.36 5.57
CA THR A 92 8.94 12.99 5.04
C THR A 92 9.84 12.80 3.82
N ALA A 93 10.95 12.08 4.05
CA ALA A 93 11.84 11.52 3.03
C ALA A 93 11.26 10.25 2.35
N LYS A 94 9.99 9.94 2.62
CA LYS A 94 9.22 8.93 1.89
C LYS A 94 8.40 9.69 0.86
N CYS A 95 8.54 9.34 -0.42
CA CYS A 95 7.44 9.51 -1.35
C CYS A 95 6.21 8.91 -0.63
N MET A 96 5.10 9.67 -0.48
CA MET A 96 3.84 9.06 -0.04
C MET A 96 3.35 8.12 -1.15
N GLN A 97 4.03 6.98 -1.33
CA GLN A 97 3.26 5.78 -1.59
C GLN A 97 2.35 5.69 -0.37
N ARG A 98 1.04 5.90 -0.55
CA ARG A 98 0.05 5.44 0.42
C ARG A 98 0.40 3.99 0.71
N ASP A 99 0.98 3.75 1.87
CA ASP A 99 1.16 2.39 2.34
C ASP A 99 -0.25 1.98 2.76
N TYR A 100 -0.96 1.34 1.81
CA TYR A 100 -2.34 0.90 1.98
C TYR A 100 -2.52 0.06 3.25
N TYR A 101 -1.43 -0.51 3.75
CA TYR A 101 -1.38 -1.23 5.01
C TYR A 101 -1.38 -0.32 6.23
N ASP A 102 -0.53 0.73 6.25
CA ASP A 102 -0.51 1.73 7.32
C ASP A 102 -1.86 2.46 7.44
N ASP A 103 -2.44 2.85 6.29
CA ASP A 103 -3.77 3.48 6.24
C ASP A 103 -4.88 2.54 6.75
N PHE A 104 -4.74 1.24 6.52
CA PHE A 104 -5.64 0.23 7.10
C PHE A 104 -5.50 0.18 8.62
N LEU A 105 -4.28 0.05 9.14
CA LEU A 105 -4.02 -0.05 10.59
C LEU A 105 -4.43 1.21 11.33
N GLN A 106 -4.22 2.39 10.72
CA GLN A 106 -4.70 3.67 11.23
C GLN A 106 -6.23 3.70 11.34
N ARG A 107 -6.94 3.39 10.26
CA ARG A 107 -8.42 3.32 10.27
C ARG A 107 -8.92 2.32 11.29
N LEU A 108 -8.24 1.18 11.43
CA LEU A 108 -8.61 0.13 12.37
C LEU A 108 -8.51 0.62 13.84
N LEU A 109 -7.47 1.38 14.19
CA LEU A 109 -7.34 2.00 15.51
C LEU A 109 -8.37 3.11 15.75
N GLU A 110 -8.56 4.01 14.77
CA GLU A 110 -9.43 5.18 14.90
C GLU A 110 -10.92 4.81 14.96
N GLN A 111 -11.36 3.89 14.10
CA GLN A 111 -12.76 3.48 14.02
C GLN A 111 -13.11 2.39 15.04
N GLY A 112 -12.14 1.53 15.38
CA GLY A 112 -12.35 0.41 16.31
C GLY A 112 -13.31 -0.65 15.80
N CYS A 113 -13.44 -0.79 14.48
CA CYS A 113 -14.25 -1.83 13.83
C CYS A 113 -13.77 -3.21 14.25
N HIS A 114 -14.68 -4.10 14.66
CA HIS A 114 -14.37 -5.45 15.17
C HIS A 114 -13.47 -5.48 16.43
N SER A 115 -13.48 -4.40 17.23
CA SER A 115 -12.75 -4.36 18.51
C SER A 115 -13.35 -5.34 19.55
N ASP A 116 -12.47 -6.11 20.18
CA ASP A 116 -12.78 -7.15 21.16
C ASP A 116 -12.40 -6.73 22.60
N THR A 117 -11.79 -5.56 22.77
CA THR A 117 -11.44 -5.00 24.07
C THR A 117 -11.56 -3.48 24.08
N VAL A 118 -11.93 -2.93 25.25
CA VAL A 118 -12.02 -1.49 25.51
C VAL A 118 -11.24 -1.14 26.76
N PHE A 119 -10.33 -0.19 26.66
CA PHE A 119 -9.63 0.39 27.81
C PHE A 119 -10.33 1.68 28.24
N VAL A 120 -10.59 1.82 29.54
CA VAL A 120 -11.15 3.04 30.12
C VAL A 120 -10.07 3.67 31.01
N VAL A 121 -9.40 4.70 30.51
CA VAL A 121 -8.26 5.38 31.16
C VAL A 121 -8.74 6.74 31.67
N HIS A 122 -8.85 6.90 32.98
CA HIS A 122 -9.32 8.15 33.61
C HIS A 122 -10.62 8.76 33.04
N GLY A 123 -11.49 7.94 32.43
CA GLY A 123 -12.76 8.36 31.84
C GLY A 123 -12.75 8.40 30.31
N GLU A 124 -11.58 8.35 29.68
CA GLU A 124 -11.42 8.24 28.23
C GLU A 124 -11.46 6.77 27.78
N THR A 125 -12.08 6.52 26.63
CA THR A 125 -12.31 5.16 26.11
C THR A 125 -11.48 4.90 24.86
N PHE A 126 -10.71 3.82 24.89
CA PHE A 126 -9.88 3.36 23.77
C PHE A 126 -10.33 1.97 23.35
N ARG A 127 -10.83 1.83 22.12
CA ARG A 127 -11.12 0.52 21.51
C ARG A 127 -9.85 -0.07 20.94
N ALA A 128 -9.64 -1.36 21.12
CA ALA A 128 -8.46 -2.05 20.60
C ALA A 128 -8.75 -3.52 20.27
N HIS A 129 -7.77 -4.18 19.66
CA HIS A 129 -7.80 -5.58 19.23
C HIS A 129 -6.77 -6.38 20.02
N ARG A 130 -7.21 -7.44 20.72
CA ARG A 130 -6.32 -8.29 21.52
C ARG A 130 -5.23 -8.94 20.68
N CYS A 131 -5.55 -9.35 19.46
CA CYS A 131 -4.59 -9.97 18.54
C CYS A 131 -3.39 -9.06 18.25
N ILE A 132 -3.65 -7.79 17.88
CA ILE A 132 -2.59 -6.79 17.61
C ILE A 132 -1.78 -6.50 18.87
N LEU A 133 -2.45 -6.23 20.00
CA LEU A 133 -1.75 -5.91 21.24
C LEU A 133 -0.88 -7.07 21.76
N SER A 134 -1.35 -8.30 21.61
CA SER A 134 -0.62 -9.50 22.05
C SER A 134 0.56 -9.81 21.15
N ALA A 135 0.40 -9.67 19.82
CA ALA A 135 1.49 -9.84 18.87
C ALA A 135 2.61 -8.81 19.09
N ARG A 136 2.25 -7.56 19.42
CA ARG A 136 3.20 -6.46 19.57
C ARG A 136 3.73 -6.27 21.01
N SER A 137 3.19 -6.99 21.99
CA SER A 137 3.60 -6.85 23.38
C SER A 137 3.28 -8.07 24.24
N THR A 138 4.34 -8.71 24.74
CA THR A 138 4.25 -9.83 25.69
C THR A 138 3.53 -9.45 26.99
N TYR A 139 3.60 -8.19 27.42
CA TYR A 139 2.85 -7.72 28.58
C TYR A 139 1.34 -7.81 28.34
N PHE A 140 0.85 -7.34 27.19
CA PHE A 140 -0.58 -7.42 26.87
C PHE A 140 -1.02 -8.88 26.74
N ALA A 141 -0.24 -9.72 26.05
CA ALA A 141 -0.49 -11.15 25.93
C ALA A 141 -0.67 -11.83 27.31
N GLU A 142 0.27 -11.64 28.22
CA GLU A 142 0.20 -12.19 29.59
C GLU A 142 -1.00 -11.65 30.37
N MET A 143 -1.29 -10.35 30.25
CA MET A 143 -2.36 -9.71 31.01
C MET A 143 -3.75 -10.16 30.56
N PHE A 144 -3.93 -10.42 29.25
CA PHE A 144 -5.17 -10.97 28.71
C PHE A 144 -5.42 -12.42 29.17
N GLU A 145 -4.38 -13.20 29.41
CA GLU A 145 -4.49 -14.55 29.97
C GLU A 145 -4.53 -14.60 31.51
N ALA A 146 -4.12 -13.52 32.18
CA ALA A 146 -4.16 -13.41 33.64
C ALA A 146 -5.28 -12.47 34.11
N LYS A 147 -4.94 -11.22 34.43
CA LYS A 147 -5.83 -10.29 35.15
C LYS A 147 -7.05 -9.84 34.34
N TRP A 148 -6.95 -9.86 33.01
CA TRP A 148 -7.99 -9.38 32.09
C TRP A 148 -8.70 -10.51 31.36
N LYS A 149 -8.47 -11.76 31.76
CA LYS A 149 -9.15 -12.92 31.19
C LYS A 149 -10.67 -12.79 31.29
N GLY A 150 -11.35 -12.95 30.16
CA GLY A 150 -12.81 -12.84 30.04
C GLY A 150 -13.40 -11.42 30.21
N LYS A 151 -12.58 -10.36 30.27
CA LYS A 151 -13.06 -8.98 30.44
C LYS A 151 -13.03 -8.21 29.12
N ASN A 152 -14.18 -7.76 28.64
CA ASN A 152 -14.24 -6.92 27.42
C ASN A 152 -13.94 -5.44 27.70
N ALA A 153 -14.04 -5.01 28.96
CA ALA A 153 -13.74 -3.64 29.39
C ALA A 153 -12.71 -3.64 30.53
N ILE A 154 -11.61 -2.91 30.34
CA ILE A 154 -10.47 -2.83 31.25
C ILE A 154 -10.34 -1.40 31.77
N GLY A 155 -10.67 -1.19 33.04
CA GLY A 155 -10.51 0.11 33.70
C GLY A 155 -9.09 0.32 34.22
N LEU A 156 -8.42 1.36 33.73
CA LEU A 156 -7.10 1.81 34.18
C LEU A 156 -7.26 3.13 34.95
N LYS A 157 -7.23 3.06 36.29
CA LYS A 157 -7.43 4.20 37.20
C LYS A 157 -6.16 4.62 37.95
N HIS A 158 -5.03 4.01 37.63
CA HIS A 158 -3.80 4.26 38.37
C HIS A 158 -3.28 5.68 38.08
N PRO A 159 -2.99 6.53 39.07
CA PRO A 159 -2.67 7.95 38.87
C PRO A 159 -1.48 8.26 37.96
N LEU A 160 -0.58 7.28 37.76
CA LEU A 160 0.59 7.42 36.89
C LEU A 160 0.31 7.09 35.42
N ILE A 161 -0.93 6.75 35.05
CA ILE A 161 -1.32 6.43 33.67
C ILE A 161 -1.95 7.67 33.06
N ASN A 162 -1.23 8.32 32.14
CA ASN A 162 -1.75 9.45 31.39
C ASN A 162 -2.54 8.94 30.15
N PRO A 163 -3.78 9.41 29.89
CA PRO A 163 -4.56 9.01 28.72
C PRO A 163 -3.91 9.32 27.37
N ALA A 164 -3.31 10.51 27.21
CA ALA A 164 -2.61 10.90 25.99
C ALA A 164 -1.42 9.99 25.72
N ALA A 165 -0.60 9.72 26.75
CA ALA A 165 0.52 8.78 26.64
C ALA A 165 0.04 7.36 26.32
N PHE A 166 -1.09 6.90 26.89
CA PHE A 166 -1.65 5.59 26.57
C PHE A 166 -2.14 5.52 25.11
N GLY A 167 -2.78 6.58 24.60
CA GLY A 167 -3.14 6.71 23.20
C GLY A 167 -1.92 6.61 22.27
N SER A 168 -0.83 7.30 22.61
CA SER A 168 0.45 7.21 21.89
C SER A 168 1.03 5.79 21.91
N ILE A 169 0.94 5.05 23.03
CA ILE A 169 1.35 3.64 23.08
C ILE A 169 0.51 2.77 22.14
N LEU A 170 -0.82 2.95 22.10
CA LEU A 170 -1.67 2.23 21.16
C LEU A 170 -1.32 2.57 19.70
N GLN A 171 -1.05 3.85 19.41
CA GLN A 171 -0.60 4.31 18.10
C GLN A 171 0.65 3.55 17.64
N TYR A 172 1.65 3.41 18.52
CA TYR A 172 2.87 2.67 18.24
C TYR A 172 2.62 1.17 18.01
N LEU A 173 1.77 0.55 18.84
CA LEU A 173 1.42 -0.86 18.70
C LEU A 173 0.65 -1.14 17.40
N TYR A 174 -0.09 -0.19 16.85
CA TYR A 174 -0.79 -0.41 15.58
C TYR A 174 0.07 -0.09 14.37
N MET A 175 0.84 1.01 14.40
CA MET A 175 1.43 1.57 13.18
C MET A 175 2.96 1.68 13.23
N GLY A 176 3.60 1.35 14.36
CA GLY A 176 5.04 1.57 14.56
C GLY A 176 5.46 3.04 14.60
N ARG A 177 4.53 3.98 14.38
CA ARG A 177 4.67 5.43 14.56
C ARG A 177 3.99 5.88 15.83
N LEU A 178 4.52 6.95 16.41
CA LEU A 178 3.99 7.55 17.63
C LEU A 178 4.14 9.06 17.57
N ASP A 179 3.05 9.76 17.84
CA ASP A 179 3.01 11.19 18.06
C ASP A 179 2.71 11.45 19.54
N ILE A 180 3.55 12.26 20.20
CA ILE A 180 3.35 12.62 21.59
C ILE A 180 3.81 14.03 21.89
N ASP A 181 3.05 14.74 22.71
CA ASP A 181 3.48 16.02 23.24
C ASP A 181 4.71 15.85 24.16
N VAL A 182 5.67 16.77 24.04
CA VAL A 182 6.93 16.73 24.80
C VAL A 182 6.68 16.70 26.32
N GLU A 183 5.56 17.25 26.79
CA GLU A 183 5.14 17.20 28.20
C GLU A 183 4.75 15.80 28.70
N HIS A 184 4.38 14.89 27.81
CA HIS A 184 3.91 13.53 28.15
C HIS A 184 4.94 12.44 27.84
N VAL A 185 6.13 12.80 27.34
CA VAL A 185 7.18 11.84 26.98
C VAL A 185 7.60 10.96 28.16
N GLU A 186 7.78 11.52 29.36
CA GLU A 186 8.20 10.74 30.54
C GLU A 186 7.11 9.77 31.02
N ASP A 187 5.84 10.14 30.88
CA ASP A 187 4.72 9.24 31.17
C ASP A 187 4.65 8.11 30.13
N CYS A 188 4.89 8.43 28.86
CA CYS A 188 4.98 7.43 27.79
C CYS A 188 6.14 6.47 27.99
N LYS A 189 7.34 6.95 28.36
CA LYS A 189 8.48 6.08 28.70
C LYS A 189 8.14 5.14 29.85
N ARG A 190 7.44 5.63 30.88
CA ARG A 190 6.99 4.81 32.02
C ARG A 190 6.02 3.71 31.58
N LEU A 191 5.04 4.07 30.73
CA LEU A 191 4.07 3.11 30.18
C LEU A 191 4.73 2.10 29.24
N ALA A 192 5.61 2.55 28.34
CA ALA A 192 6.39 1.69 27.45
C ALA A 192 7.19 0.66 28.24
N LYS A 193 7.82 1.07 29.35
CA LYS A 193 8.54 0.16 30.26
C LYS A 193 7.63 -0.88 30.88
N GLN A 194 6.44 -0.48 31.31
CA GLN A 194 5.45 -1.43 31.85
C GLN A 194 4.94 -2.40 30.77
N CYS A 195 4.75 -1.92 29.53
CA CYS A 195 4.33 -2.72 28.38
C CYS A 195 5.49 -3.52 27.75
N ARG A 196 6.70 -3.47 28.34
CA ARG A 196 7.92 -4.14 27.86
C ARG A 196 8.32 -3.77 26.43
N LEU A 197 8.08 -2.52 26.03
CA LEU A 197 8.42 -1.97 24.72
C LEU A 197 9.80 -1.30 24.78
N GLN A 198 10.86 -2.11 24.86
CA GLN A 198 12.22 -1.61 25.05
C GLN A 198 12.70 -0.76 23.87
N ASP A 199 12.38 -1.16 22.64
CA ASP A 199 12.80 -0.44 21.43
C ASP A 199 12.20 0.96 21.36
N LEU A 200 10.92 1.11 21.72
CA LEU A 200 10.28 2.42 21.80
C LEU A 200 10.97 3.34 22.81
N ILE A 201 11.42 2.80 23.95
CA ILE A 201 12.13 3.59 24.97
C ILE A 201 13.44 4.12 24.38
N GLU A 202 14.19 3.28 23.67
CA GLU A 202 15.47 3.66 23.03
C GLU A 202 15.24 4.69 21.92
N GLU A 203 14.21 4.51 21.09
CA GLU A 203 13.82 5.45 20.04
C GLU A 203 13.43 6.83 20.60
N LEU A 204 12.62 6.84 21.67
CA LEU A 204 12.24 8.06 22.38
C LEU A 204 13.48 8.76 22.95
N GLU A 205 14.42 8.04 23.55
CA GLU A 205 15.65 8.62 24.11
C GLU A 205 16.54 9.25 23.04
N VAL A 206 16.75 8.56 21.91
CA VAL A 206 17.52 9.08 20.78
C VAL A 206 16.86 10.33 20.20
N LYS A 207 15.53 10.33 20.05
CA LYS A 207 14.78 11.48 19.51
C LYS A 207 14.75 12.65 20.46
N CYS A 208 14.60 12.42 21.77
CA CYS A 208 14.70 13.46 22.79
C CYS A 208 16.07 14.15 22.76
N LYS A 209 17.15 13.37 22.62
CA LYS A 209 18.51 13.93 22.50
C LYS A 209 18.65 14.82 21.26
N LYS A 210 18.16 14.38 20.10
CA LYS A 210 18.15 15.17 18.85
C LYS A 210 17.34 16.47 19.00
N VAL A 211 16.18 16.41 19.64
CA VAL A 211 15.35 17.60 19.91
C VAL A 211 16.09 18.57 20.84
N TYR A 212 16.74 18.08 21.89
CA TYR A 212 17.54 18.90 22.79
C TYR A 212 18.70 19.61 22.06
N GLU A 213 19.46 18.88 21.22
CA GLU A 213 20.54 19.45 20.42
C GLU A 213 20.02 20.50 19.43
N PHE A 214 18.87 20.24 18.79
CA PHE A 214 18.23 21.16 17.86
C PHE A 214 17.79 22.47 18.53
N VAL A 215 17.05 22.38 19.64
CA VAL A 215 16.60 23.56 20.41
C VAL A 215 17.81 24.35 20.93
N SER A 216 18.88 23.67 21.35
CA SER A 216 20.13 24.32 21.79
C SER A 216 20.82 25.08 20.66
N SER A 217 20.72 24.60 19.41
CA SER A 217 21.31 25.25 18.23
C SER A 217 20.52 26.46 17.71
N LYS A 218 19.22 26.57 18.04
CA LYS A 218 18.29 27.60 17.53
C LYS A 218 17.49 28.23 18.68
N PRO A 219 18.09 29.16 19.44
CA PRO A 219 17.41 29.83 20.54
C PRO A 219 16.15 30.56 20.04
N GLY A 220 15.02 30.34 20.74
CA GLY A 220 13.70 30.88 20.37
C GLY A 220 12.78 29.90 19.64
N THR A 221 13.25 28.69 19.31
CA THR A 221 12.42 27.62 18.73
C THR A 221 12.03 26.62 19.82
N TRP A 222 10.75 26.24 19.91
CA TRP A 222 10.27 25.14 20.76
C TRP A 222 9.75 23.99 19.91
N VAL A 223 9.92 22.77 20.41
CA VAL A 223 9.30 21.56 19.85
C VAL A 223 8.14 21.20 20.76
N LYS A 224 6.94 21.07 20.21
CA LYS A 224 5.72 20.72 20.97
C LYS A 224 5.43 19.23 20.91
N VAL A 225 5.52 18.67 19.70
CA VAL A 225 5.23 17.26 19.42
C VAL A 225 6.52 16.56 19.03
N LEU A 226 6.72 15.37 19.57
CA LEU A 226 7.77 14.44 19.20
C LEU A 226 7.13 13.31 18.40
N THR A 227 7.64 13.10 17.18
CA THR A 227 7.19 12.03 16.29
C THR A 227 8.28 10.96 16.15
N ILE A 228 7.90 9.73 16.48
CA ILE A 228 8.61 8.50 16.15
C ILE A 228 8.01 7.97 14.85
N GLU A 229 8.88 7.70 13.90
CA GLU A 229 8.53 7.10 12.62
C GLU A 229 9.16 5.71 12.57
N PRO A 230 8.50 4.71 11.96
CA PRO A 230 9.06 3.37 11.82
C PRO A 230 10.38 3.42 11.05
N GLN A 231 11.42 2.79 11.60
CA GLN A 231 12.73 2.67 10.96
C GLN A 231 12.70 1.52 9.93
N GLY A 232 12.05 1.76 8.79
CA GLY A 232 11.86 0.75 7.75
C GLY A 232 10.61 -0.10 7.92
N ASN A 233 10.21 -0.83 6.86
CA ASN A 233 8.93 -1.53 6.79
C ASN A 233 8.91 -2.92 7.48
N CYS A 234 10.04 -3.45 7.95
CA CYS A 234 10.14 -4.87 8.33
C CYS A 234 9.45 -5.24 9.66
N ARG A 235 9.78 -4.57 10.78
CA ARG A 235 9.43 -5.12 12.11
C ARG A 235 7.93 -5.19 12.43
N LEU A 236 7.17 -4.15 12.09
CA LEU A 236 5.72 -4.15 12.30
C LEU A 236 5.05 -5.27 11.50
N GLN A 237 5.45 -5.43 10.24
CA GLN A 237 4.91 -6.44 9.34
C GLN A 237 5.31 -7.86 9.79
N GLU A 238 6.54 -8.04 10.27
CA GLU A 238 7.02 -9.30 10.88
C GLU A 238 6.22 -9.66 12.13
N ASP A 239 6.05 -8.72 13.07
CA ASP A 239 5.28 -8.97 14.29
C ASP A 239 3.81 -9.34 13.97
N LEU A 240 3.22 -8.72 12.94
CA LEU A 240 1.85 -9.02 12.52
C LEU A 240 1.76 -10.29 11.65
N ALA A 241 2.84 -10.70 10.98
CA ALA A 241 2.92 -11.97 10.26
C ALA A 241 2.76 -13.17 11.20
N LEU A 242 3.15 -13.04 12.48
CA LEU A 242 2.88 -14.04 13.52
C LEU A 242 1.38 -14.39 13.65
N LEU A 243 0.49 -13.45 13.32
CA LEU A 243 -0.95 -13.72 13.29
C LEU A 243 -1.37 -14.62 12.12
N ALA A 244 -0.64 -14.60 11.00
CA ALA A 244 -0.81 -15.55 9.92
C ALA A 244 -0.37 -16.95 10.37
N ASP A 245 0.77 -17.07 11.07
CA ASP A 245 1.24 -18.35 11.61
C ASP A 245 0.27 -18.94 12.64
N CYS A 246 -0.27 -18.10 13.54
CA CYS A 246 -1.36 -18.47 14.45
C CYS A 246 -2.58 -19.03 13.71
N ALA A 247 -2.89 -18.48 12.53
CA ALA A 247 -4.07 -18.83 11.77
C ALA A 247 -3.93 -20.13 10.98
N LEU A 248 -2.70 -20.62 10.76
CA LEU A 248 -2.44 -21.88 10.08
C LEU A 248 -2.90 -23.09 10.91
N PRO A 249 -3.54 -24.09 10.28
CA PRO A 249 -3.75 -25.40 10.88
C PRO A 249 -2.43 -26.03 11.32
N ALA A 250 -2.43 -26.76 12.42
CA ALA A 250 -1.23 -27.38 12.99
C ALA A 250 -0.52 -28.31 11.99
N GLU A 251 -1.28 -28.95 11.11
CA GLU A 251 -0.80 -29.87 10.08
C GLU A 251 0.06 -29.17 9.02
N LEU A 252 -0.25 -27.90 8.71
CA LEU A 252 0.43 -27.13 7.66
C LEU A 252 1.63 -26.34 8.17
N ARG A 253 1.79 -26.19 9.49
CA ARG A 253 2.92 -25.48 10.11
C ARG A 253 4.28 -26.17 9.87
N VAL A 254 4.29 -27.47 9.62
CA VAL A 254 5.52 -28.29 9.54
C VAL A 254 6.28 -28.11 8.20
N GLY A 255 5.71 -27.38 7.21
CA GLY A 255 6.30 -27.21 5.88
C GLY A 255 7.10 -25.92 5.64
N TYR A 256 6.96 -24.90 6.49
CA TYR A 256 7.55 -23.57 6.29
C TYR A 256 8.94 -23.37 6.93
N GLY A 257 9.67 -24.46 7.17
CA GLY A 257 11.10 -24.40 7.51
C GLY A 257 11.44 -24.11 8.98
N GLU A 258 10.47 -24.04 9.89
CA GLU A 258 10.74 -23.77 11.30
C GLU A 258 10.59 -25.01 12.19
N LEU A 259 11.56 -25.15 13.12
CA LEU A 259 11.58 -26.22 14.12
C LEU A 259 10.39 -26.08 15.10
N PRO A 260 9.98 -27.16 15.79
CA PRO A 260 8.73 -27.25 16.58
C PRO A 260 8.66 -26.38 17.85
N PHE A 261 9.50 -25.35 17.98
CA PHE A 261 9.74 -24.62 19.22
C PHE A 261 9.48 -23.11 19.14
N ASP A 262 8.98 -22.58 18.01
CA ASP A 262 8.77 -21.14 17.88
C ASP A 262 7.38 -20.66 18.31
N SER A 263 7.43 -19.50 18.99
CA SER A 263 6.45 -18.67 19.73
C SER A 263 4.91 -18.78 19.52
N THR A 264 4.40 -19.50 18.53
CA THR A 264 2.97 -19.62 18.20
C THR A 264 2.12 -20.32 19.27
N ASP A 265 2.73 -21.06 20.20
CA ASP A 265 2.05 -21.69 21.34
C ASP A 265 1.91 -20.76 22.57
N ASN A 266 2.54 -19.58 22.55
CA ASN A 266 2.73 -18.76 23.76
C ASN A 266 1.65 -17.70 24.02
N PHE A 267 0.72 -17.44 23.09
CA PHE A 267 -0.39 -16.52 23.36
C PHE A 267 -1.67 -16.87 22.60
N ASN A 268 -2.80 -16.58 23.22
CA ASN A 268 -4.11 -16.78 22.63
C ASN A 268 -4.37 -15.69 21.58
N CYS A 269 -4.31 -16.06 20.30
CA CYS A 269 -4.44 -15.11 19.20
C CYS A 269 -5.87 -14.53 19.10
N CYS A 270 -6.85 -15.07 19.84
CA CYS A 270 -8.24 -14.61 19.90
C CYS A 270 -8.95 -14.55 18.52
N PRO A 271 -8.97 -15.67 17.76
CA PRO A 271 -9.66 -15.70 16.47
C PRO A 271 -11.17 -15.54 16.65
N ASP A 272 -11.80 -14.84 15.71
CA ASP A 272 -13.24 -14.53 15.70
C ASP A 272 -13.95 -14.96 14.40
N VAL A 273 -13.21 -15.57 13.46
CA VAL A 273 -13.72 -16.22 12.24
C VAL A 273 -12.87 -17.41 11.85
N CYS A 274 -13.50 -18.43 11.26
CA CYS A 274 -12.81 -19.60 10.70
C CYS A 274 -13.09 -19.69 9.21
N PHE A 275 -12.05 -19.73 8.37
CA PHE A 275 -12.17 -20.05 6.95
C PHE A 275 -11.85 -21.52 6.73
N ARG A 276 -12.80 -22.27 6.19
CA ARG A 276 -12.60 -23.65 5.77
C ARG A 276 -12.23 -23.67 4.29
N VAL A 277 -11.01 -24.10 3.99
CA VAL A 277 -10.44 -24.18 2.64
C VAL A 277 -9.96 -25.60 2.44
N ALA A 278 -10.45 -26.26 1.39
CA ALA A 278 -10.30 -27.71 1.22
C ALA A 278 -10.71 -28.45 2.51
N ASP A 279 -9.81 -29.25 3.09
CA ASP A 279 -10.03 -30.01 4.32
C ASP A 279 -9.50 -29.31 5.59
N TYR A 280 -9.01 -28.07 5.46
CA TYR A 280 -8.31 -27.35 6.51
C TYR A 280 -9.13 -26.17 7.07
N ASN A 281 -8.96 -25.90 8.37
CA ASN A 281 -9.61 -24.80 9.07
C ASN A 281 -8.57 -23.74 9.47
N PHE A 282 -8.72 -22.53 8.92
CA PHE A 282 -7.88 -21.38 9.20
C PHE A 282 -8.56 -20.45 10.20
N LEU A 283 -7.95 -20.25 11.37
CA LEU A 283 -8.52 -19.43 12.45
C LEU A 283 -8.03 -17.98 12.34
N CYS A 284 -8.88 -17.09 11.86
CA CYS A 284 -8.51 -15.75 11.45
C CYS A 284 -9.23 -14.66 12.25
N HIS A 285 -8.96 -13.41 11.86
CA HIS A 285 -9.44 -12.19 12.51
C HIS A 285 -10.26 -11.33 11.53
N LYS A 286 -11.55 -11.10 11.82
CA LYS A 286 -12.45 -10.27 10.99
C LYS A 286 -11.90 -8.87 10.78
N ALA A 287 -11.29 -8.29 11.83
CA ALA A 287 -10.65 -6.98 11.78
C ALA A 287 -9.69 -6.82 10.58
N PHE A 288 -8.89 -7.85 10.29
CA PHE A 288 -7.93 -7.82 9.18
C PHE A 288 -8.60 -8.09 7.83
N PHE A 289 -9.41 -9.14 7.74
CA PHE A 289 -10.07 -9.52 6.48
C PHE A 289 -11.04 -8.43 6.00
N CYS A 290 -11.91 -7.90 6.87
CA CYS A 290 -12.84 -6.83 6.51
C CYS A 290 -12.14 -5.48 6.27
N GLY A 291 -11.03 -5.22 6.96
CA GLY A 291 -10.30 -3.95 6.82
C GLY A 291 -9.46 -3.86 5.54
N ARG A 292 -9.05 -5.02 5.00
CA ARG A 292 -8.16 -5.14 3.84
C ARG A 292 -8.86 -5.53 2.55
N SER A 293 -10.06 -6.10 2.63
CA SER A 293 -10.82 -6.58 1.47
C SER A 293 -12.30 -6.24 1.60
N ASP A 294 -12.80 -5.50 0.61
CA ASP A 294 -14.24 -5.21 0.50
C ASP A 294 -15.06 -6.46 0.21
N TYR A 295 -14.47 -7.47 -0.43
CA TYR A 295 -15.11 -8.78 -0.62
C TYR A 295 -15.37 -9.46 0.73
N PHE A 296 -14.35 -9.59 1.58
CA PHE A 296 -14.52 -10.22 2.89
C PHE A 296 -15.37 -9.37 3.83
N LYS A 297 -15.30 -8.05 3.70
CA LYS A 297 -16.20 -7.14 4.41
C LYS A 297 -17.66 -7.43 4.06
N ALA A 298 -18.01 -7.48 2.77
CA ALA A 298 -19.36 -7.84 2.33
C ALA A 298 -19.73 -9.26 2.79
N LEU A 299 -18.82 -10.23 2.67
CA LEU A 299 -19.06 -11.62 3.05
C LEU A 299 -19.37 -11.79 4.56
N LEU A 300 -18.67 -11.03 5.42
CA LEU A 300 -18.75 -11.20 6.87
C LEU A 300 -19.71 -10.22 7.56
N GLU A 301 -20.01 -9.08 6.94
CA GLU A 301 -20.91 -8.04 7.47
C GLU A 301 -22.33 -8.10 6.87
N ASP A 302 -22.50 -8.51 5.60
CA ASP A 302 -23.81 -8.68 4.99
C ASP A 302 -24.37 -10.10 5.22
N HIS A 303 -25.69 -10.27 5.08
CA HIS A 303 -26.49 -11.45 5.43
C HIS A 303 -26.12 -12.80 4.73
N PHE A 304 -24.94 -12.94 4.12
CA PHE A 304 -24.44 -14.14 3.45
C PHE A 304 -23.67 -15.09 4.38
N CYS A 305 -24.23 -15.34 5.57
CA CYS A 305 -23.73 -16.39 6.45
C CYS A 305 -24.14 -17.77 5.88
N GLU A 306 -23.33 -18.38 5.01
CA GLU A 306 -23.27 -19.84 4.90
C GLU A 306 -22.57 -20.41 6.15
N SER A 307 -23.05 -20.04 7.35
CA SER A 307 -22.31 -20.27 8.59
C SER A 307 -22.71 -21.60 9.22
N GLY A 308 -21.78 -22.54 9.18
CA GLY A 308 -21.65 -23.52 10.27
C GLY A 308 -21.03 -22.83 11.49
N GLU A 309 -21.22 -23.41 12.67
CA GLU A 309 -20.56 -22.99 13.90
C GLU A 309 -19.52 -24.04 14.30
N LEU A 310 -18.28 -23.62 14.53
CA LEU A 310 -17.25 -24.50 15.08
C LEU A 310 -17.55 -24.67 16.57
N GLN A 311 -17.63 -25.92 17.06
CA GLN A 311 -17.99 -26.25 18.45
C GLN A 311 -16.86 -25.93 19.44
N THR A 312 -16.31 -24.72 19.38
CA THR A 312 -15.37 -24.14 20.34
C THR A 312 -16.13 -23.33 21.40
N GLN A 313 -15.51 -23.05 22.54
CA GLN A 313 -16.01 -22.03 23.47
C GLN A 313 -15.09 -20.80 23.40
N PRO A 314 -15.55 -19.63 22.90
CA PRO A 314 -16.84 -19.35 22.24
C PRO A 314 -16.97 -19.99 20.85
N SER A 315 -18.21 -20.10 20.35
CA SER A 315 -18.52 -20.63 19.01
C SER A 315 -17.98 -19.67 17.94
N ILE A 316 -17.15 -20.17 17.03
CA ILE A 316 -16.54 -19.37 15.96
C ILE A 316 -17.31 -19.62 14.67
N PRO A 317 -17.74 -18.56 13.94
CA PRO A 317 -18.41 -18.71 12.66
C PRO A 317 -17.46 -19.31 11.62
N VAL A 318 -17.94 -20.32 10.90
CA VAL A 318 -17.18 -21.01 9.83
C VAL A 318 -17.70 -20.58 8.47
N VAL A 319 -16.80 -20.06 7.64
CA VAL A 319 -17.06 -19.69 6.25
C VAL A 319 -16.30 -20.65 5.34
N THR A 320 -16.99 -21.31 4.41
CA THR A 320 -16.35 -22.26 3.49
C THR A 320 -16.01 -21.58 2.18
N LEU A 321 -14.73 -21.59 1.83
CA LEU A 321 -14.25 -21.04 0.56
C LEU A 321 -14.04 -22.20 -0.41
N HIS A 322 -14.81 -22.19 -1.50
CA HIS A 322 -14.84 -23.28 -2.47
C HIS A 322 -13.85 -23.04 -3.60
N ASN A 323 -13.34 -24.13 -4.21
CA ASN A 323 -12.44 -24.11 -5.37
C ASN A 323 -11.09 -23.40 -5.13
N ILE A 324 -10.56 -23.50 -3.91
CA ILE A 324 -9.28 -22.87 -3.54
C ILE A 324 -8.40 -23.91 -2.87
N SER A 325 -7.14 -23.96 -3.30
CA SER A 325 -6.07 -24.75 -2.66
C SER A 325 -5.59 -24.06 -1.39
N GLU A 326 -5.22 -24.86 -0.39
CA GLU A 326 -4.64 -24.38 0.85
C GLU A 326 -3.37 -23.55 0.65
N ASP A 327 -2.45 -23.93 -0.28
CA ASP A 327 -1.22 -23.16 -0.52
C ASP A 327 -1.52 -21.74 -1.02
N ILE A 328 -2.48 -21.61 -1.95
CA ILE A 328 -2.86 -20.32 -2.51
C ILE A 328 -3.53 -19.45 -1.44
N PHE A 329 -4.41 -20.04 -0.61
CA PHE A 329 -5.03 -19.31 0.50
C PHE A 329 -4.01 -18.87 1.55
N ILE A 330 -2.97 -19.67 1.81
CA ILE A 330 -1.87 -19.28 2.69
C ILE A 330 -1.18 -18.01 2.14
N ARG A 331 -1.00 -17.89 0.82
CA ARG A 331 -0.41 -16.67 0.23
C ARG A 331 -1.28 -15.44 0.48
N VAL A 332 -2.58 -15.57 0.33
CA VAL A 332 -3.57 -14.52 0.64
C VAL A 332 -3.54 -14.17 2.13
N LEU A 333 -3.46 -15.17 3.01
CA LEU A 333 -3.41 -15.00 4.46
C LEU A 333 -2.21 -14.17 4.90
N TYR A 334 -0.99 -14.53 4.49
CA TYR A 334 0.21 -13.76 4.81
C TYR A 334 0.11 -12.32 4.30
N TYR A 335 -0.43 -12.11 3.09
CA TYR A 335 -0.61 -10.77 2.55
C TYR A 335 -1.60 -9.91 3.38
N ILE A 336 -2.68 -10.51 3.87
CA ILE A 336 -3.67 -9.80 4.69
C ILE A 336 -3.03 -9.32 6.01
N TYR A 337 -2.18 -10.15 6.64
CA TYR A 337 -1.56 -9.86 7.94
C TYR A 337 -0.23 -9.09 7.90
N SER A 338 0.47 -9.06 6.76
CA SER A 338 1.82 -8.48 6.69
C SER A 338 2.05 -7.56 5.49
N ASP A 339 1.06 -7.41 4.60
CA ASP A 339 1.18 -6.73 3.30
C ASP A 339 2.25 -7.33 2.36
N ASN A 340 2.76 -8.51 2.70
CA ASN A 340 3.72 -9.24 1.90
C ASN A 340 3.39 -10.73 1.88
N THR A 341 3.87 -11.44 0.87
CA THR A 341 3.75 -12.90 0.79
C THR A 341 4.79 -13.43 -0.20
N GLU A 342 5.24 -14.66 0.03
CA GLU A 342 6.18 -15.32 -0.87
C GLU A 342 5.43 -15.90 -2.07
N LEU A 343 5.80 -15.45 -3.27
CA LEU A 343 5.21 -15.91 -4.53
C LEU A 343 6.24 -16.70 -5.33
N SER A 344 5.79 -17.79 -5.96
CA SER A 344 6.56 -18.61 -6.89
C SER A 344 5.95 -18.53 -8.29
N LEU A 345 6.70 -18.97 -9.32
CA LEU A 345 6.19 -19.01 -10.69
C LEU A 345 5.07 -20.04 -10.88
N GLU A 346 4.97 -21.01 -9.98
CA GLU A 346 3.94 -22.05 -10.00
C GLU A 346 2.61 -21.53 -9.46
N ASN A 347 2.62 -20.60 -8.50
CA ASN A 347 1.40 -20.14 -7.82
C ASN A 347 0.99 -18.70 -8.17
N VAL A 348 1.85 -17.88 -8.78
CA VAL A 348 1.60 -16.45 -9.01
C VAL A 348 0.32 -16.17 -9.81
N TYR A 349 -0.03 -17.00 -10.78
CA TYR A 349 -1.24 -16.83 -11.58
C TYR A 349 -2.51 -17.14 -10.77
N ASP A 350 -2.50 -18.22 -9.98
CA ASP A 350 -3.63 -18.57 -9.12
C ASP A 350 -3.84 -17.53 -8.01
N VAL A 351 -2.74 -17.04 -7.42
CA VAL A 351 -2.79 -15.95 -6.44
C VAL A 351 -3.30 -14.67 -7.08
N LEU A 352 -2.91 -14.35 -8.33
CA LEU A 352 -3.40 -13.18 -9.05
C LEU A 352 -4.92 -13.25 -9.28
N CYS A 353 -5.44 -14.43 -9.67
CA CYS A 353 -6.88 -14.67 -9.81
C CYS A 353 -7.62 -14.43 -8.49
N LEU A 354 -7.12 -14.98 -7.37
CA LEU A 354 -7.75 -14.76 -6.06
C LEU A 354 -7.61 -13.32 -5.58
N ALA A 355 -6.49 -12.66 -5.85
CA ALA A 355 -6.28 -11.27 -5.48
C ALA A 355 -7.29 -10.34 -6.17
N ASP A 356 -7.64 -10.64 -7.42
CA ASP A 356 -8.73 -9.95 -8.13
C ASP A 356 -10.10 -10.28 -7.55
N MET A 357 -10.42 -11.57 -7.39
CA MET A 357 -11.70 -12.02 -6.84
C MET A 357 -11.97 -11.47 -5.43
N TYR A 358 -10.95 -11.41 -4.58
CA TYR A 358 -11.02 -10.91 -3.21
C TYR A 358 -10.77 -9.41 -3.09
N LEU A 359 -10.67 -8.69 -4.20
CA LEU A 359 -10.49 -7.23 -4.22
C LEU A 359 -9.29 -6.79 -3.36
N LEU A 360 -8.14 -7.46 -3.57
CA LEU A 360 -6.87 -7.20 -2.90
C LEU A 360 -5.88 -6.54 -3.89
N PRO A 361 -6.03 -5.25 -4.20
CA PRO A 361 -5.23 -4.58 -5.23
C PRO A 361 -3.73 -4.57 -4.94
N GLY A 362 -3.32 -4.50 -3.67
CA GLY A 362 -1.90 -4.57 -3.33
C GLY A 362 -1.29 -5.96 -3.58
N LEU A 363 -2.05 -7.04 -3.40
CA LEU A 363 -1.60 -8.40 -3.74
C LEU A 363 -1.52 -8.58 -5.26
N LYS A 364 -2.47 -8.04 -6.02
CA LYS A 364 -2.39 -8.00 -7.49
C LYS A 364 -1.12 -7.30 -7.96
N ARG A 365 -0.77 -6.15 -7.37
CA ARG A 365 0.48 -5.43 -7.67
C ARG A 365 1.71 -6.26 -7.32
N LEU A 366 1.69 -6.99 -6.21
CA LEU A 366 2.79 -7.88 -5.82
C LEU A 366 2.97 -9.03 -6.83
N CYS A 367 1.88 -9.66 -7.26
CA CYS A 367 1.90 -10.67 -8.34
C CYS A 367 2.47 -10.09 -9.64
N GLY A 368 2.02 -8.89 -10.03
CA GLY A 368 2.53 -8.20 -11.21
C GLY A 368 4.03 -7.89 -11.12
N LYS A 369 4.52 -7.48 -9.95
CA LYS A 369 5.95 -7.25 -9.72
C LYS A 369 6.76 -8.55 -9.86
N THR A 370 6.25 -9.68 -9.37
CA THR A 370 6.90 -10.99 -9.51
C THR A 370 6.94 -11.45 -10.96
N LEU A 371 5.84 -11.29 -11.71
CA LEU A 371 5.78 -11.60 -13.14
C LEU A 371 6.75 -10.73 -13.97
N ALA A 372 6.88 -9.44 -13.61
CA ALA A 372 7.81 -8.54 -14.28
C ALA A 372 9.28 -9.00 -14.17
N GLN A 373 9.65 -9.68 -13.08
CA GLN A 373 11.00 -10.19 -12.86
C GLN A 373 11.34 -11.38 -13.75
N THR A 374 10.34 -12.04 -14.33
CA THR A 374 10.53 -13.20 -15.21
C THR A 374 10.35 -12.90 -16.68
N LEU A 375 10.17 -11.63 -17.07
CA LEU A 375 10.00 -11.25 -18.47
C LEU A 375 11.19 -11.69 -19.33
N ASP A 376 10.90 -12.46 -20.37
CA ASP A 376 11.84 -12.90 -21.39
C ASP A 376 11.24 -12.80 -22.79
N GLU A 377 12.04 -13.14 -23.81
CA GLU A 377 11.64 -13.05 -25.22
C GLU A 377 10.46 -13.98 -25.57
N ASP A 378 10.28 -15.08 -24.82
CA ASP A 378 9.30 -16.13 -25.11
C ASP A 378 7.96 -15.90 -24.37
N ASN A 379 7.98 -15.23 -23.21
CA ASN A 379 6.82 -15.11 -22.33
C ASN A 379 6.19 -13.71 -22.30
N VAL A 380 6.86 -12.68 -22.84
CA VAL A 380 6.42 -11.27 -22.74
C VAL A 380 5.01 -11.03 -23.29
N ILE A 381 4.63 -11.71 -24.38
CA ILE A 381 3.30 -11.57 -24.99
C ILE A 381 2.22 -12.15 -24.06
N GLY A 382 2.46 -13.35 -23.52
CA GLY A 382 1.55 -14.00 -22.59
C GLY A 382 1.37 -13.20 -21.30
N ILE A 383 2.48 -12.70 -20.72
CA ILE A 383 2.44 -11.88 -19.50
C ILE A 383 1.74 -10.54 -19.78
N TRP A 384 1.94 -9.92 -20.94
CA TRP A 384 1.21 -8.71 -21.32
C TRP A 384 -0.31 -8.94 -21.42
N LYS A 385 -0.76 -10.06 -22.03
CA LYS A 385 -2.18 -10.42 -22.07
C LYS A 385 -2.77 -10.57 -20.66
N VAL A 386 -2.03 -11.20 -19.75
CA VAL A 386 -2.40 -11.33 -18.33
C VAL A 386 -2.46 -9.96 -17.66
N ALA A 387 -1.46 -9.11 -17.91
CA ALA A 387 -1.42 -7.76 -17.35
C ALA A 387 -2.68 -6.96 -17.75
N LYS A 388 -3.03 -6.99 -19.04
CA LYS A 388 -4.25 -6.35 -19.57
C LYS A 388 -5.54 -6.93 -18.98
N LEU A 389 -5.64 -8.26 -18.89
CA LEU A 389 -6.80 -8.94 -18.32
C LEU A 389 -7.06 -8.53 -16.87
N PHE A 390 -5.99 -8.40 -16.07
CA PHE A 390 -6.08 -8.03 -14.66
C PHE A 390 -5.88 -6.52 -14.41
N GLN A 391 -5.79 -5.69 -15.46
CA GLN A 391 -5.61 -4.23 -15.37
C GLN A 391 -4.37 -3.83 -14.56
N LEU A 392 -3.24 -4.49 -14.83
CA LEU A 392 -1.95 -4.26 -14.18
C LEU A 392 -1.12 -3.28 -15.01
N THR A 393 -1.49 -2.00 -15.01
CA THR A 393 -0.88 -0.94 -15.84
C THR A 393 0.64 -0.87 -15.78
N ARG A 394 1.23 -1.04 -14.58
CA ARG A 394 2.69 -1.04 -14.43
C ARG A 394 3.35 -2.27 -15.07
N LEU A 395 2.71 -3.43 -15.01
CA LEU A 395 3.23 -4.63 -15.66
C LEU A 395 3.05 -4.51 -17.18
N GLU A 396 1.94 -3.93 -17.65
CA GLU A 396 1.72 -3.62 -19.08
C GLU A 396 2.86 -2.76 -19.63
N ASP A 397 3.18 -1.64 -18.98
CA ASP A 397 4.30 -0.74 -19.32
C ASP A 397 5.66 -1.47 -19.34
N GLN A 398 5.92 -2.33 -18.35
CA GLN A 398 7.14 -3.14 -18.32
C GLN A 398 7.22 -4.16 -19.46
N CYS A 399 6.08 -4.73 -19.84
CA CYS A 399 6.01 -5.64 -20.98
C CYS A 399 6.24 -4.88 -22.30
N THR A 400 5.60 -3.74 -22.52
CA THR A 400 5.77 -2.92 -23.74
C THR A 400 7.19 -2.35 -23.83
N GLU A 401 7.82 -1.99 -22.72
CA GLU A 401 9.24 -1.62 -22.67
C GLU A 401 10.14 -2.80 -23.09
N HIS A 402 9.82 -4.01 -22.65
CA HIS A 402 10.57 -5.21 -23.05
C HIS A 402 10.36 -5.52 -24.54
N MET A 403 9.11 -5.48 -25.03
CA MET A 403 8.76 -5.68 -26.44
C MET A 403 9.49 -4.68 -27.35
N ALA A 404 9.54 -3.40 -26.97
CA ALA A 404 10.26 -2.36 -27.71
C ALA A 404 11.76 -2.67 -27.87
N LYS A 405 12.38 -3.35 -26.90
CA LYS A 405 13.81 -3.74 -26.97
C LYS A 405 14.04 -4.86 -27.99
N ILE A 406 13.07 -5.76 -28.18
CA ILE A 406 13.18 -6.96 -29.04
C ILE A 406 12.28 -6.91 -30.28
N ILE A 407 11.75 -5.73 -30.63
CA ILE A 407 10.71 -5.57 -31.63
C ILE A 407 11.08 -6.14 -33.01
N GLU A 408 12.35 -6.08 -33.40
CA GLU A 408 12.87 -6.61 -34.66
C GLU A 408 12.62 -8.12 -34.81
N LYS A 409 12.68 -8.88 -33.70
CA LYS A 409 12.35 -10.30 -33.68
C LYS A 409 10.84 -10.52 -33.57
N MET A 410 10.16 -9.68 -32.77
CA MET A 410 8.74 -9.85 -32.49
C MET A 410 7.85 -9.67 -33.72
N VAL A 411 8.20 -8.78 -34.63
CA VAL A 411 7.42 -8.56 -35.87
C VAL A 411 7.38 -9.78 -36.78
N GLU A 412 8.29 -10.75 -36.59
CA GLU A 412 8.31 -12.02 -37.34
C GLU A 412 7.40 -13.09 -36.69
N LEU A 413 6.96 -12.88 -35.45
CA LEU A 413 6.13 -13.82 -34.69
C LEU A 413 4.64 -13.67 -35.06
N GLU A 414 4.01 -14.78 -35.48
CA GLU A 414 2.57 -14.81 -35.78
C GLU A 414 1.71 -14.52 -34.54
N GLU A 415 2.18 -14.90 -33.36
CA GLU A 415 1.51 -14.60 -32.09
C GLU A 415 1.41 -13.10 -31.86
N PHE A 416 2.50 -12.34 -32.09
CA PHE A 416 2.51 -10.89 -31.95
C PHE A 416 1.54 -10.22 -32.93
N ALA A 417 1.53 -10.67 -34.19
CA ALA A 417 0.58 -10.19 -35.20
C ALA A 417 -0.89 -10.42 -34.80
N THR A 418 -1.17 -11.55 -34.13
CA THR A 418 -2.51 -11.86 -33.61
C THR A 418 -2.89 -10.91 -32.47
N VAL A 419 -1.97 -10.66 -31.54
CA VAL A 419 -2.19 -9.74 -30.42
C VAL A 419 -2.46 -8.32 -30.89
N VAL A 420 -1.72 -7.82 -31.86
CA VAL A 420 -1.92 -6.48 -32.44
C VAL A 420 -3.32 -6.35 -33.05
N LYS A 421 -3.82 -7.39 -33.72
CA LYS A 421 -5.19 -7.41 -34.26
C LYS A 421 -6.25 -7.43 -33.15
N GLU A 422 -6.07 -8.29 -32.15
CA GLU A 422 -6.96 -8.35 -30.98
C GLU A 422 -7.02 -7.01 -30.25
N ASP A 423 -5.88 -6.32 -30.11
CA ASP A 423 -5.79 -5.00 -29.48
C ASP A 423 -6.49 -3.92 -30.31
N ALA A 424 -6.34 -3.95 -31.63
CA ALA A 424 -7.02 -3.02 -32.54
C ALA A 424 -8.54 -3.23 -32.55
N GLU A 425 -9.01 -4.48 -32.53
CA GLU A 425 -10.44 -4.82 -32.48
C GLU A 425 -11.10 -4.45 -31.15
N ALA A 426 -10.33 -4.38 -30.06
CA ALA A 426 -10.84 -4.01 -28.74
C ALA A 426 -11.17 -2.50 -28.59
N VAL A 427 -10.76 -1.66 -29.54
CA VAL A 427 -11.06 -0.23 -29.55
C VAL A 427 -12.46 -0.01 -30.13
N GLU A 428 -13.40 0.44 -29.29
CA GLU A 428 -14.76 0.79 -29.73
C GLU A 428 -14.74 1.94 -30.74
N GLU A 429 -15.51 1.81 -31.82
CA GLU A 429 -15.64 2.82 -32.88
C GLU A 429 -14.33 3.19 -33.62
N ARG A 430 -13.34 2.28 -33.63
CA ARG A 430 -12.04 2.50 -34.31
C ARG A 430 -12.21 2.82 -35.81
N GLU A 431 -11.75 3.98 -36.24
CA GLU A 431 -11.49 4.32 -37.65
C GLU A 431 -10.13 3.77 -38.10
N GLU A 432 -9.91 3.62 -39.42
CA GLU A 432 -8.66 3.05 -39.93
C GLU A 432 -7.43 3.78 -39.38
N THR A 433 -7.47 5.12 -39.29
CA THR A 433 -6.40 6.00 -38.80
C THR A 433 -6.26 6.09 -37.28
N ASP A 434 -7.13 5.41 -36.52
CA ASP A 434 -7.07 5.46 -35.06
C ASP A 434 -5.91 4.60 -34.55
N SER A 435 -5.28 5.11 -33.50
CA SER A 435 -4.10 4.51 -32.93
C SER A 435 -4.42 3.22 -32.17
N ILE A 436 -3.46 2.29 -32.19
CA ILE A 436 -3.56 1.01 -31.49
C ILE A 436 -2.80 1.15 -30.17
N PRO A 437 -3.46 1.00 -29.00
CA PRO A 437 -2.83 1.24 -27.70
C PRO A 437 -1.49 0.52 -27.51
N LEU A 438 -1.44 -0.78 -27.81
CA LEU A 438 -0.21 -1.57 -27.72
C LEU A 438 0.92 -0.98 -28.60
N ILE A 439 0.58 -0.53 -29.80
CA ILE A 439 1.54 0.03 -30.74
C ILE A 439 2.04 1.39 -30.27
N ASP A 440 1.15 2.24 -29.75
CA ASP A 440 1.51 3.54 -29.19
C ASP A 440 2.46 3.41 -28.00
N ASP A 441 2.21 2.46 -27.11
CA ASP A 441 3.08 2.19 -25.96
C ASP A 441 4.46 1.71 -26.42
N ILE A 442 4.52 0.78 -27.40
CA ILE A 442 5.80 0.33 -27.98
C ILE A 442 6.53 1.50 -28.66
N ARG A 443 5.84 2.31 -29.47
CA ARG A 443 6.40 3.50 -30.13
C ARG A 443 6.95 4.50 -29.09
N PHE A 444 6.24 4.69 -27.99
CA PHE A 444 6.68 5.53 -26.87
C PHE A 444 7.99 5.01 -26.26
N HIS A 445 8.10 3.71 -25.96
CA HIS A 445 9.34 3.15 -25.41
C HIS A 445 10.52 3.17 -26.38
N ILE A 446 10.28 2.99 -27.69
CA ILE A 446 11.32 3.12 -28.72
C ILE A 446 11.88 4.55 -28.75
N THR A 447 11.04 5.56 -28.56
CA THR A 447 11.41 6.98 -28.74
C THR A 447 11.85 7.70 -27.45
N SER A 448 11.41 7.24 -26.29
CA SER A 448 11.57 7.93 -24.99
C SER A 448 13.02 8.09 -24.49
N ASN A 449 13.97 7.27 -24.96
CA ASN A 449 15.37 7.29 -24.47
C ASN A 449 16.42 7.65 -25.54
N VAL A 450 16.00 8.23 -26.66
CA VAL A 450 16.87 8.50 -27.81
C VAL A 450 17.62 9.83 -27.64
N GLN A 451 18.88 9.78 -27.20
CA GLN A 451 19.71 10.98 -26.94
C GLN A 451 20.87 11.17 -27.95
N THR A 452 21.19 10.16 -28.75
CA THR A 452 22.35 10.18 -29.66
C THR A 452 21.95 9.88 -31.10
N TYR A 453 22.71 10.36 -32.08
CA TYR A 453 22.44 10.12 -33.50
C TYR A 453 22.37 8.62 -33.86
N SER A 454 23.24 7.80 -33.25
CA SER A 454 23.22 6.34 -33.43
C SER A 454 21.94 5.71 -32.87
N ALA A 455 21.44 6.20 -31.72
CA ALA A 455 20.19 5.72 -31.14
C ALA A 455 18.96 6.17 -31.96
N ILE A 456 19.04 7.31 -32.65
CA ILE A 456 17.99 7.76 -33.58
C ILE A 456 17.88 6.80 -34.76
N GLU A 457 19.00 6.38 -35.33
CA GLU A 457 19.02 5.45 -36.46
C GLU A 457 18.47 4.07 -36.07
N GLU A 458 18.87 3.54 -34.91
CA GLU A 458 18.32 2.28 -34.37
C GLU A 458 16.81 2.38 -34.08
N ALA A 459 16.35 3.48 -33.48
CA ALA A 459 14.94 3.70 -33.21
C ALA A 459 14.12 3.76 -34.51
N ASN A 460 14.63 4.42 -35.56
CA ASN A 460 13.96 4.47 -36.86
C ASN A 460 13.86 3.09 -37.51
N GLN A 461 14.90 2.25 -37.41
CA GLN A 461 14.87 0.88 -37.93
C GLN A 461 13.80 0.03 -37.23
N LYS A 462 13.69 0.18 -35.89
CA LYS A 462 12.65 -0.47 -35.08
C LYS A 462 11.24 -0.02 -35.45
N LEU A 463 11.04 1.28 -35.66
CA LEU A 463 9.76 1.83 -36.13
C LEU A 463 9.42 1.33 -37.54
N GLU A 464 10.37 1.32 -38.48
CA GLU A 464 10.14 0.79 -39.83
C GLU A 464 9.80 -0.70 -39.85
N ALA A 465 10.32 -1.49 -38.91
CA ALA A 465 9.92 -2.89 -38.74
C ALA A 465 8.46 -3.01 -38.31
N LEU A 466 8.03 -2.16 -37.38
CA LEU A 466 6.65 -2.13 -36.89
C LEU A 466 5.67 -1.66 -37.96
N GLU A 467 6.00 -0.62 -38.73
CA GLU A 467 5.19 -0.13 -39.85
C GLU A 467 4.99 -1.20 -40.94
N ARG A 468 6.05 -1.97 -41.23
CA ARG A 468 5.94 -3.09 -42.18
C ARG A 468 4.97 -4.16 -41.69
N LEU A 469 4.98 -4.48 -40.39
CA LEU A 469 4.02 -5.42 -39.81
C LEU A 469 2.59 -4.87 -39.96
N LEU A 470 2.35 -3.63 -39.52
CA LEU A 470 1.04 -2.98 -39.61
C LEU A 470 0.47 -2.97 -41.04
N ALA A 471 1.30 -2.63 -42.03
CA ALA A 471 0.93 -2.66 -43.44
C ALA A 471 0.53 -4.07 -43.91
N THR A 472 1.22 -5.12 -43.45
CA THR A 472 0.85 -6.51 -43.77
C THR A 472 -0.44 -6.97 -43.10
N LEU A 473 -0.79 -6.40 -41.94
CA LEU A 473 -2.04 -6.69 -41.23
C LEU A 473 -3.22 -5.86 -41.76
N GLY A 474 -2.98 -4.87 -42.62
CA GLY A 474 -4.01 -3.94 -43.11
C GLY A 474 -4.46 -2.94 -42.04
N LEU A 475 -3.59 -2.64 -41.07
CA LEU A 475 -3.86 -1.74 -39.95
C LEU A 475 -3.02 -0.47 -40.11
N GLU A 476 -3.43 0.45 -40.98
CA GLU A 476 -2.71 1.72 -41.19
C GLU A 476 -3.00 2.69 -40.05
N CYS A 477 -2.09 2.89 -39.09
CA CYS A 477 -2.31 3.70 -37.89
C CYS A 477 -1.16 4.64 -37.52
#